data_AF-A0A2G8JWI6-F1
#
_entry.id   AF-A0A2G8JWI6-F1
#
_cell.length_a   1.000
_cell.length_b   1.000
_cell.length_c   1.000
_cell.angle_alpha   90.00
_cell.angle_beta   90.00
_cell.angle_gamma   90.00
#
_symmetry.space_group_name_H-M   'P 1'
#
loop_
_entity.id
_entity.type
_entity.pdbx_description
1 polymer ?
#
loop_
_entity_poly.entity_id
_entity_poly.type
_entity_poly.pdbx_seq_one_letter_code
_entity_poly.pdbx_strand_id
1 'polypeptide(L)'
;MTPDMWTWIHGNRSDGQPWALVSLESPLYVPGMTPPEQYRDTTYTWVASYKIDSDLTLPYGYYESYGENKPPEIDLKPFVTNKTKLIAWMSSNCGTLQWDRHRFVNDLKEIIQVDKYGKCGEQEVPWNDAKAVRATLGHINFILVSKILAVTIT
;
A
#
# COMPACT_ATOMS: atom_id res chain seq x y z
N MET A 1 0.19 -20.94 -3.51
CA MET A 1 0.30 -22.19 -4.29
C MET A 1 0.55 -23.33 -3.33
N THR A 2 0.00 -24.51 -3.58
CA THR A 2 0.27 -25.72 -2.77
C THR A 2 1.60 -26.35 -3.20
N PRO A 3 2.20 -27.23 -2.38
CA PRO A 3 3.40 -27.97 -2.78
C PRO A 3 3.24 -28.75 -4.10
N ASP A 4 2.07 -29.35 -4.34
CA ASP A 4 1.80 -30.09 -5.58
C ASP A 4 1.76 -29.17 -6.81
N MET A 5 1.19 -27.96 -6.66
CA MET A 5 1.22 -26.96 -7.71
C MET A 5 2.66 -26.56 -8.05
N TRP A 6 3.52 -26.38 -7.04
CA TRP A 6 4.94 -26.07 -7.24
C TRP A 6 5.68 -27.19 -7.98
N THR A 7 5.45 -28.44 -7.60
CA THR A 7 6.06 -29.57 -8.30
C THR A 7 5.57 -29.68 -9.75
N TRP A 8 4.27 -29.50 -9.97
CA TRP A 8 3.69 -29.55 -11.32
C TRP A 8 4.27 -28.47 -12.23
N ILE A 9 4.33 -27.22 -11.77
CA ILE A 9 4.86 -26.14 -12.60
C ILE A 9 6.35 -26.31 -12.92
N HIS A 10 7.14 -26.81 -11.97
CA HIS A 10 8.58 -27.02 -12.18
C HIS A 10 8.82 -28.20 -13.13
N GLY A 11 8.02 -29.26 -13.03
CA GLY A 11 8.08 -30.40 -13.95
C GLY A 11 7.57 -30.10 -15.36
N ASN A 12 6.75 -29.05 -15.52
CA ASN A 12 6.17 -28.65 -16.81
C ASN A 12 6.74 -27.33 -17.35
N ARG A 13 7.82 -26.83 -16.75
CA ARG A 13 8.54 -25.64 -17.21
C ARG A 13 9.43 -26.02 -18.39
N SER A 14 9.32 -25.30 -19.50
CA SER A 14 10.22 -25.49 -20.64
C SER A 14 11.65 -25.13 -20.28
N ASP A 15 12.61 -25.90 -20.80
CA ASP A 15 14.03 -25.64 -20.59
C ASP A 15 14.41 -24.22 -21.02
N GLY A 16 15.13 -23.52 -20.14
CA GLY A 16 15.58 -22.15 -20.37
C GLY A 16 14.51 -21.06 -20.27
N GLN A 17 13.24 -21.39 -20.00
CA GLN A 17 12.20 -20.37 -19.82
C GLN A 17 12.45 -19.56 -18.55
N PRO A 18 12.69 -18.23 -18.60
CA PRO A 18 12.89 -17.42 -17.41
C PRO A 18 11.56 -17.09 -16.74
N TRP A 19 11.56 -17.04 -15.41
CA TRP A 19 10.38 -16.74 -14.61
C TRP A 19 10.66 -15.54 -13.71
N ALA A 20 9.70 -14.62 -13.62
CA ALA A 20 9.83 -13.45 -12.76
C ALA A 20 8.87 -13.53 -11.57
N LEU A 21 9.37 -13.26 -10.37
CA LEU A 21 8.52 -12.95 -9.22
C LEU A 21 7.99 -11.52 -9.41
N VAL A 22 6.68 -11.32 -9.46
CA VAL A 22 6.09 -9.99 -9.56
C VAL A 22 5.18 -9.76 -8.36
N SER A 23 5.59 -8.88 -7.43
CA SER A 23 4.79 -8.54 -6.24
C SER A 23 5.13 -7.15 -5.71
N LEU A 24 4.08 -6.37 -5.43
CA LEU A 24 4.19 -5.15 -4.63
C LEU A 24 3.98 -5.40 -3.13
N GLU A 25 3.51 -6.59 -2.76
CA GLU A 25 3.25 -6.95 -1.38
C GLU A 25 4.49 -7.56 -0.72
N SER A 26 4.60 -7.37 0.60
CA SER A 26 5.63 -8.04 1.42
C SER A 26 5.46 -9.57 1.34
N PRO A 27 6.56 -10.34 1.30
CA PRO A 27 6.52 -11.81 1.26
C PRO A 27 5.63 -12.44 2.35
N LEU A 28 5.51 -11.79 3.51
CA LEU A 28 4.64 -12.23 4.61
C LEU A 28 3.15 -12.24 4.25
N TYR A 29 2.72 -11.36 3.34
CA TYR A 29 1.32 -11.29 2.87
C TYR A 29 1.05 -12.17 1.64
N VAL A 30 2.09 -12.69 1.00
CA VAL A 30 1.98 -13.55 -0.19
C VAL A 30 2.72 -14.88 0.01
N PRO A 31 2.42 -15.66 1.06
CA PRO A 31 3.13 -16.92 1.34
C PRO A 31 3.02 -17.91 0.17
N GLY A 32 1.95 -17.80 -0.62
CA GLY A 32 1.75 -18.61 -1.81
C GLY A 32 2.73 -18.38 -2.96
N MET A 33 3.52 -17.30 -2.92
CA MET A 33 4.61 -16.99 -3.86
C MET A 33 5.99 -17.41 -3.33
N THR A 34 6.06 -17.95 -2.11
CA THR A 34 7.31 -18.51 -1.59
C THR A 34 7.41 -19.97 -2.05
N PRO A 35 8.37 -20.32 -2.92
CA PRO A 35 8.57 -21.70 -3.33
C PRO A 35 9.04 -22.59 -2.16
N PRO A 36 8.72 -23.90 -2.20
CA PRO A 36 9.31 -24.91 -1.32
C PRO A 36 10.83 -24.87 -1.35
N GLU A 37 11.47 -25.37 -0.29
CA GLU A 37 12.92 -25.33 -0.11
C GLU A 37 13.70 -25.83 -1.33
N GLN A 38 13.28 -26.96 -1.93
CA GLN A 38 13.96 -27.52 -3.10
C GLN A 38 13.95 -26.63 -4.35
N TYR A 39 13.08 -25.62 -4.41
CA TYR A 39 12.91 -24.74 -5.57
C TYR A 39 13.33 -23.29 -5.29
N ARG A 40 13.68 -22.94 -4.04
CA ARG A 40 13.99 -21.55 -3.64
C ARG A 40 14.97 -20.84 -4.54
N ASP A 41 16.04 -21.52 -4.92
CA ASP A 41 17.15 -20.93 -5.69
C ASP A 41 16.98 -21.12 -7.21
N THR A 42 15.92 -21.78 -7.66
CA THR A 42 15.73 -22.15 -9.08
C THR A 42 14.40 -21.69 -9.68
N THR A 43 13.44 -21.27 -8.85
CA THR A 43 12.14 -20.79 -9.33
C THR A 43 12.27 -19.50 -10.13
N TYR A 44 12.82 -18.43 -9.54
CA TYR A 44 12.79 -17.10 -10.11
C TYR A 44 14.14 -16.70 -10.71
N THR A 45 14.12 -16.28 -11.96
CA THR A 45 15.26 -15.68 -12.67
C THR A 45 15.35 -14.18 -12.40
N TRP A 46 14.20 -13.51 -12.28
CA TRP A 46 14.12 -12.08 -11.99
C TRP A 46 13.12 -11.80 -10.87
N VAL A 47 13.35 -10.71 -10.16
CA VAL A 47 12.43 -10.18 -9.16
C VAL A 47 12.00 -8.79 -9.60
N ALA A 48 10.68 -8.61 -9.73
CA ALA A 48 10.04 -7.33 -9.97
C ALA A 48 9.21 -6.94 -8.74
N SER A 49 9.69 -5.97 -7.95
CA SER A 49 9.05 -5.66 -6.66
C SER A 49 9.18 -4.21 -6.21
N TYR A 50 8.50 -3.85 -5.11
CA TYR A 50 8.63 -2.54 -4.47
C TYR A 50 10.04 -2.24 -3.93
N LYS A 51 10.89 -3.26 -3.80
CA LYS A 51 12.25 -3.07 -3.32
C LYS A 51 13.14 -2.43 -4.39
N ILE A 52 13.90 -1.43 -3.98
CA ILE A 52 14.81 -0.68 -4.84
C ILE A 52 16.00 -1.50 -5.35
N ASP A 53 16.31 -2.61 -4.68
CA ASP A 53 17.39 -3.56 -5.03
C ASP A 53 16.90 -4.76 -5.85
N SER A 54 15.66 -4.73 -6.36
CA SER A 54 15.14 -5.79 -7.23
C SER A 54 15.56 -5.60 -8.70
N ASP A 55 15.62 -6.70 -9.47
CA ASP A 55 15.99 -6.67 -10.90
C ASP A 55 15.13 -5.68 -11.70
N LEU A 56 13.84 -5.62 -11.37
CA LEU A 56 12.90 -4.62 -11.88
C LEU A 56 12.19 -3.92 -10.72
N THR A 57 12.61 -2.71 -10.41
CA THR A 57 11.96 -1.93 -9.34
C THR A 57 10.58 -1.45 -9.80
N LEU A 58 9.54 -1.85 -9.07
CA LEU A 58 8.15 -1.47 -9.26
C LEU A 58 7.65 -0.67 -8.04
N PRO A 59 7.85 0.65 -7.99
CA PRO A 59 7.38 1.44 -6.85
C PRO A 59 5.86 1.58 -6.89
N TYR A 60 5.21 1.62 -5.72
CA TYR A 60 3.77 1.96 -5.62
C TYR A 60 3.48 3.38 -6.13
N GLY A 61 4.48 4.26 -6.08
CA GLY A 61 4.46 5.60 -6.60
C GLY A 61 5.88 6.18 -6.52
N TYR A 62 6.18 7.13 -7.39
CA TYR A 62 7.45 7.84 -7.38
C TYR A 62 7.19 9.34 -7.39
N TYR A 63 8.14 10.09 -6.85
CA TYR A 63 8.13 11.54 -6.99
C TYR A 63 8.65 11.91 -8.37
N GLU A 64 7.88 12.72 -9.09
CA GLU A 64 8.31 13.32 -10.34
C GLU A 64 8.31 14.84 -10.17
N SER A 65 9.46 15.46 -10.40
CA SER A 65 9.55 16.92 -10.38
C SER A 65 8.87 17.47 -11.62
N TYR A 66 8.10 18.55 -11.46
CA TYR A 66 7.40 19.18 -12.58
C TYR A 66 8.31 19.76 -13.67
N GLY A 67 9.62 19.95 -13.38
CA GLY A 67 10.55 20.56 -14.32
C GLY A 67 10.05 21.93 -14.81
N GLU A 68 10.11 22.15 -16.12
CA GLU A 68 9.63 23.38 -16.77
C GLU A 68 8.09 23.48 -16.81
N ASN A 69 7.37 22.37 -16.69
CA ASN A 69 5.90 22.30 -16.78
C ASN A 69 5.23 22.41 -15.39
N LYS A 70 5.75 23.29 -14.52
CA LYS A 70 5.17 23.49 -13.19
C LYS A 70 3.75 24.08 -13.29
N PRO A 71 2.74 23.46 -12.66
CA PRO A 71 1.43 24.07 -12.57
C PRO A 71 1.53 25.42 -11.83
N PRO A 72 0.67 26.39 -12.17
CA PRO A 72 0.66 27.68 -11.51
C PRO A 72 0.43 27.49 -10.01
N GLU A 73 1.01 28.39 -9.21
CA GLU A 73 0.76 28.41 -7.78
C GLU A 73 -0.73 28.61 -7.52
N ILE A 74 -1.32 27.72 -6.73
CA ILE A 74 -2.73 27.78 -6.35
C ILE A 74 -2.82 28.29 -4.92
N ASP A 75 -3.79 29.17 -4.63
CA ASP A 75 -4.10 29.52 -3.25
C ASP A 75 -4.67 28.28 -2.55
N LEU A 76 -3.93 27.77 -1.57
CA LEU A 76 -4.33 26.61 -0.78
C LEU A 76 -5.35 26.97 0.30
N LYS A 77 -5.51 28.26 0.66
CA LYS A 77 -6.43 28.68 1.72
C LYS A 77 -7.85 28.15 1.52
N PRO A 78 -8.50 28.28 0.34
CA PRO A 78 -9.85 27.77 0.13
C PRO A 78 -9.98 26.26 0.38
N PHE A 79 -8.90 25.50 0.18
CA PHE A 79 -8.90 24.05 0.40
C PHE A 79 -8.83 23.69 1.87
N VAL A 80 -8.29 24.55 2.74
CA VAL A 80 -8.13 24.28 4.18
C VAL A 80 -9.12 25.03 5.07
N THR A 81 -9.64 26.19 4.65
CA THR A 81 -10.47 27.07 5.50
C THR A 81 -11.70 26.39 6.12
N ASN A 82 -12.29 25.40 5.43
CA ASN A 82 -13.53 24.73 5.87
C ASN A 82 -13.30 23.29 6.39
N LYS A 83 -12.04 22.89 6.61
CA LYS A 83 -11.73 21.56 7.15
C LYS A 83 -11.88 21.56 8.66
N THR A 84 -12.85 20.79 9.16
CA THR A 84 -13.24 20.77 10.58
C THR A 84 -12.62 19.62 11.37
N LYS A 85 -12.09 18.60 10.69
CA LYS A 85 -11.46 17.42 11.30
C LYS A 85 -9.95 17.42 11.05
N LEU A 86 -9.20 16.90 12.02
CA LEU A 86 -7.75 17.00 12.00
C LEU A 86 -7.10 15.87 11.20
N ILE A 87 -7.17 14.63 11.69
CA ILE A 87 -6.57 13.45 11.05
C ILE A 87 -7.65 12.43 10.75
N ALA A 88 -7.57 11.79 9.59
CA ALA A 88 -8.32 10.58 9.32
C ALA A 88 -7.44 9.39 8.99
N TRP A 89 -7.87 8.23 9.46
CA TRP A 89 -7.33 6.94 9.07
C TRP A 89 -8.43 6.09 8.45
N MET A 90 -8.29 5.73 7.18
CA MET A 90 -9.26 4.88 6.48
C MET A 90 -8.61 3.55 6.11
N SER A 91 -9.25 2.44 6.48
CA SER A 91 -8.66 1.11 6.28
C SER A 91 -9.72 0.02 6.14
N SER A 92 -9.46 -0.94 5.24
CA SER A 92 -10.31 -2.11 5.01
C SER A 92 -9.68 -3.46 5.39
N ASN A 93 -8.35 -3.55 5.52
CA ASN A 93 -7.63 -4.81 5.79
C ASN A 93 -7.19 -4.92 7.25
N CYS A 94 -8.07 -5.31 8.17
CA CYS A 94 -7.78 -5.19 9.61
C CYS A 94 -6.71 -6.14 10.17
N GLY A 95 -6.18 -7.06 9.34
CA GLY A 95 -5.09 -7.94 9.73
C GLY A 95 -3.72 -7.24 9.69
N THR A 96 -2.89 -7.50 10.70
CA THR A 96 -1.51 -7.02 10.80
C THR A 96 -0.57 -8.22 10.93
N LEU A 97 0.39 -8.37 10.01
CA LEU A 97 1.37 -9.48 10.06
C LEU A 97 2.77 -9.01 10.47
N GLN A 98 3.20 -7.84 9.98
CA GLN A 98 4.54 -7.29 10.20
C GLN A 98 4.60 -6.22 11.29
N TRP A 99 3.55 -5.40 11.46
CA TRP A 99 3.51 -4.33 12.47
C TRP A 99 2.07 -3.98 12.83
N ASP A 100 1.83 -3.62 14.09
CA ASP A 100 0.50 -3.33 14.62
C ASP A 100 0.08 -1.87 14.38
N ARG A 101 -0.40 -1.63 13.15
CA ARG A 101 -0.93 -0.31 12.75
C ARG A 101 -2.21 0.10 13.48
N HIS A 102 -2.98 -0.86 14.01
CA HIS A 102 -4.19 -0.54 14.76
C HIS A 102 -3.84 0.04 16.11
N ARG A 103 -2.91 -0.61 16.83
CA ARG A 103 -2.38 -0.09 18.08
C ARG A 103 -1.80 1.31 17.90
N PHE A 104 -0.95 1.51 16.88
CA PHE A 104 -0.41 2.85 16.60
C PHE A 104 -1.50 3.91 16.42
N VAL A 105 -2.54 3.61 15.63
CA VAL A 105 -3.65 4.56 15.40
C VAL A 105 -4.46 4.81 16.68
N ASN A 106 -4.68 3.78 17.49
CA ASN A 106 -5.39 3.90 18.76
C ASN A 106 -4.58 4.72 19.78
N ASP A 107 -3.30 4.41 19.96
CA ASP A 107 -2.40 5.13 20.86
C ASP A 107 -2.28 6.61 20.43
N LEU A 108 -2.24 6.87 19.11
CA LEU A 108 -2.25 8.24 18.57
C LEU A 108 -3.57 8.97 18.85
N LYS A 109 -4.71 8.27 18.73
CA LYS A 109 -6.05 8.84 18.98
C LYS A 109 -6.22 9.35 20.41
N GLU A 110 -5.53 8.75 21.39
CA GLU A 110 -5.54 9.20 22.78
C GLU A 110 -4.84 10.56 22.99
N ILE A 111 -3.98 10.97 22.05
CA ILE A 111 -3.16 12.19 22.16
C ILE A 111 -3.68 13.29 21.23
N ILE A 112 -4.16 12.93 20.04
CA ILE A 112 -4.62 13.86 19.00
C ILE A 112 -5.89 13.32 18.32
N GLN A 113 -6.77 14.20 17.86
CA GLN A 113 -8.02 13.77 17.22
C GLN A 113 -7.73 13.00 15.91
N VAL A 114 -8.04 11.70 15.93
CA VAL A 114 -8.00 10.81 14.77
C VAL A 114 -9.38 10.20 14.54
N ASP A 115 -9.98 10.51 13.40
CA ASP A 115 -11.23 9.90 12.93
C ASP A 115 -10.93 8.62 12.11
N LYS A 116 -11.54 7.49 12.50
CA LYS A 116 -11.27 6.18 11.87
C LYS A 116 -12.43 5.74 10.98
N TYR A 117 -12.16 5.46 9.71
CA TYR A 117 -13.16 5.08 8.70
C TYR A 117 -12.86 3.75 7.99
N GLY A 118 -13.85 3.24 7.26
CA GLY A 118 -13.78 1.98 6.52
C GLY A 118 -14.08 0.77 7.40
N LYS A 119 -13.87 -0.45 6.88
CA LYS A 119 -14.16 -1.70 7.58
C LYS A 119 -13.44 -1.83 8.95
N CYS A 120 -12.31 -1.16 9.11
CA CYS A 120 -11.52 -1.17 10.34
C CYS A 120 -11.74 0.06 11.24
N GLY A 121 -12.66 0.94 10.86
CA GLY A 121 -12.98 2.17 11.56
C GLY A 121 -14.27 2.09 12.37
N GLU A 122 -14.69 3.23 12.89
CA GLU A 122 -15.96 3.40 13.61
C GLU A 122 -17.12 3.63 12.65
N GLN A 123 -16.83 4.16 11.47
CA GLN A 123 -17.79 4.40 10.41
C GLN A 123 -17.32 3.74 9.11
N GLU A 124 -18.14 2.84 8.58
CA GLU A 124 -17.85 2.22 7.29
C GLU A 124 -18.08 3.21 6.14
N VAL A 125 -17.12 3.24 5.21
CA VAL A 125 -17.18 4.03 3.98
C VAL A 125 -16.77 3.11 2.83
N PRO A 126 -17.63 2.89 1.83
CA PRO A 126 -17.29 2.06 0.67
C PRO A 126 -16.13 2.69 -0.10
N TRP A 127 -15.01 1.96 -0.22
CA TRP A 127 -13.81 2.46 -0.90
C TRP A 127 -14.01 2.65 -2.41
N ASN A 128 -14.98 1.93 -2.99
CA ASN A 128 -15.35 2.00 -4.41
C ASN A 128 -16.38 3.10 -4.71
N ASP A 129 -16.80 3.89 -3.72
CA ASP A 129 -17.65 5.07 -3.90
C ASP A 129 -16.85 6.35 -3.72
N ALA A 130 -16.37 6.90 -4.84
CA ALA A 130 -15.59 8.14 -4.84
C ALA A 130 -16.36 9.33 -4.26
N LYS A 131 -17.70 9.37 -4.38
CA LYS A 131 -18.51 10.45 -3.83
C LYS A 131 -18.57 10.35 -2.31
N ALA A 132 -18.79 9.14 -1.77
CA ALA A 132 -18.76 8.90 -0.33
C ALA A 132 -17.38 9.22 0.26
N VAL A 133 -16.30 8.73 -0.35
CA VAL A 133 -14.92 9.00 0.11
C VAL A 133 -14.63 10.49 0.11
N ARG A 134 -15.01 11.23 -0.94
CA ARG A 134 -14.82 12.69 -1.00
C ARG A 134 -15.67 13.43 0.03
N ALA A 135 -16.92 13.02 0.23
CA ALA A 135 -17.80 13.63 1.23
C ALA A 135 -17.25 13.42 2.65
N THR A 136 -16.68 12.25 2.93
CA THR A 136 -16.04 11.98 4.23
C THR A 136 -14.72 12.74 4.38
N LEU A 137 -13.76 12.55 3.46
CA LEU A 137 -12.40 13.06 3.57
C LEU A 137 -12.26 14.55 3.25
N GLY A 138 -13.25 15.16 2.59
CA GLY A 138 -13.24 16.58 2.24
C GLY A 138 -13.09 17.51 3.45
N HIS A 139 -13.62 17.10 4.60
CA HIS A 139 -13.59 17.87 5.85
C HIS A 139 -12.34 17.64 6.71
N ILE A 140 -11.38 16.83 6.24
CA ILE A 140 -10.20 16.40 7.02
C ILE A 140 -8.94 17.08 6.53
N ASN A 141 -8.10 17.56 7.45
CA ASN A 141 -6.80 18.20 7.15
C ASN A 141 -5.72 17.21 6.72
N PHE A 142 -5.53 16.12 7.45
CA PHE A 142 -4.47 15.15 7.21
C PHE A 142 -5.01 13.74 7.08
N ILE A 143 -4.45 12.97 6.14
CA ILE A 143 -4.76 11.55 5.96
C ILE A 143 -3.57 10.74 6.43
N LEU A 144 -3.79 9.88 7.42
CA LEU A 144 -2.78 8.94 7.90
C LEU A 144 -2.77 7.70 7.00
N VAL A 145 -1.65 7.51 6.30
CA VAL A 145 -1.44 6.38 5.39
C VAL A 145 -0.58 5.32 6.07
N SER A 146 -0.99 4.05 6.01
CA SER A 146 -0.36 2.94 6.77
C SER A 146 0.26 1.83 5.90
N LYS A 147 0.17 1.96 4.57
CA LYS A 147 1.02 1.31 3.56
C LYS A 147 1.32 2.37 2.49
N ILE A 148 2.60 2.50 2.12
CA ILE A 148 3.25 3.64 1.45
C ILE A 148 3.91 4.57 2.47
N LEU A 149 5.25 4.65 2.36
CA LEU A 149 6.11 5.61 3.04
C LEU A 149 5.47 7.01 2.97
N ALA A 150 5.52 7.71 4.09
CA ALA A 150 4.99 9.06 4.24
C ALA A 150 5.27 9.93 3.00
N VAL A 151 4.21 10.41 2.33
CA VAL A 151 4.30 11.64 1.55
C VAL A 151 4.10 12.77 2.54
N THR A 152 5.21 13.32 3.02
CA THR A 152 5.20 14.58 3.76
C THR A 152 4.99 15.69 2.73
N ILE A 153 3.88 16.40 2.81
CA ILE A 153 3.74 17.70 2.15
C ILE A 153 4.38 18.71 3.11
N THR A 154 5.58 19.17 2.78
CA THR A 154 6.14 20.41 3.33
C THR A 154 5.55 21.61 2.61
#